data_AF-A0A2N5JLK6-F1
#
_entry.id   AF-A0A2N5JLK6-F1
#
_cell.length_a   1.000
_cell.length_b   1.000
_cell.length_c   1.000
_cell.angle_alpha   90.00
_cell.angle_beta   90.00
_cell.angle_gamma   90.00
#
_symmetry.space_group_name_H-M   'P 1'
#
loop_
_entity.id
_entity.type
_entity.pdbx_description
1 polymer ?
#
loop_
_entity_poly.entity_id
_entity_poly.type
_entity_poly.pdbx_seq_one_letter_code
_entity_poly.pdbx_strand_id
1 'polypeptide(L)'
;MALIEHSLGRQDEDSGYGRVFGNSKLGKLISRVHVCAIRNGNELESLLREASPYKVELDKIITAATDRNPSHLVAFGTEIRKFRKFIPDAPLTDVVVYAPDKNELFIVELKDGDTFDTKKADGELASAKKFADWIRPRVSVSVNYYFCSFNQNSREKIVFGVKQRFGVDQVLTGAELCDLIGVDYTAIRLHREEHQAANREYFVNQLLQIPEIRKVVEEKLHAP
;
A
#
# COMPACT_ATOMS: atom_id res chain seq x y z
N MET A 1 -8.11 4.41 6.40
CA MET A 1 -7.86 2.97 6.60
C MET A 1 -9.07 2.22 6.13
N ALA A 2 -8.89 1.01 5.58
CA ALA A 2 -10.03 0.19 5.22
C ALA A 2 -10.86 -0.11 6.47
N LEU A 3 -12.18 -0.06 6.33
CA LEU A 3 -13.10 -0.37 7.42
C LEU A 3 -13.36 -1.88 7.46
N ILE A 4 -13.27 -2.47 8.66
CA ILE A 4 -13.52 -3.91 8.88
C ILE A 4 -14.97 -4.25 8.51
N GLU A 5 -15.91 -3.36 8.82
CA GLU A 5 -17.34 -3.56 8.53
C GLU A 5 -17.63 -3.75 7.03
N HIS A 6 -16.83 -3.13 6.17
CA HIS A 6 -16.94 -3.26 4.72
C HIS A 6 -16.26 -4.54 4.18
N SER A 7 -15.63 -5.34 5.04
CA SER A 7 -14.89 -6.54 4.65
C SER A 7 -15.73 -7.78 4.89
N LEU A 8 -15.98 -8.58 3.83
CA LEU A 8 -16.83 -9.76 3.94
C LEU A 8 -16.21 -10.86 4.82
N GLY A 9 -14.89 -11.05 4.71
CA GLY A 9 -14.20 -12.18 5.34
C GLY A 9 -14.56 -13.51 4.68
N ARG A 10 -14.11 -14.62 5.27
CA ARG A 10 -14.47 -15.97 4.83
C ARG A 10 -15.91 -16.30 5.22
N GLN A 11 -16.62 -16.97 4.32
CA GLN A 11 -18.01 -17.39 4.54
C GLN A 11 -18.10 -18.86 4.98
N ASP A 12 -17.07 -19.65 4.68
CA ASP A 12 -16.97 -21.07 5.04
C ASP A 12 -16.75 -21.27 6.56
N GLU A 13 -17.36 -22.33 7.10
CA GLU A 13 -17.22 -22.70 8.51
C GLU A 13 -15.96 -23.52 8.78
N ASP A 14 -15.41 -24.20 7.76
CA ASP A 14 -14.19 -25.01 7.84
C ASP A 14 -12.91 -24.22 7.49
N SER A 15 -12.87 -22.95 7.89
CA SER A 15 -11.68 -22.13 7.71
C SER A 15 -10.66 -22.40 8.82
N GLY A 16 -9.36 -22.26 8.50
CA GLY A 16 -8.29 -22.32 9.49
C GLY A 16 -8.49 -21.35 10.66
N TYR A 17 -9.14 -20.20 10.42
CA TYR A 17 -9.46 -19.22 11.48
C TYR A 17 -10.43 -19.77 12.52
N GLY A 18 -11.46 -20.51 12.09
CA GLY A 18 -12.43 -21.13 13.00
C GLY A 18 -11.79 -22.20 13.87
N ARG A 19 -10.92 -23.03 13.28
CA ARG A 19 -10.23 -24.13 13.98
C ARG A 19 -9.28 -23.65 15.08
N VAL A 20 -8.64 -22.48 14.93
CA VAL A 20 -7.73 -21.93 15.96
C VAL A 20 -8.43 -21.72 17.30
N PHE A 21 -9.68 -21.27 17.28
CA PHE A 21 -10.43 -20.94 18.50
C PHE A 21 -11.56 -21.93 18.81
N GLY A 22 -11.80 -22.92 17.94
CA GLY A 22 -12.99 -23.76 18.01
C GLY A 22 -14.30 -22.97 17.92
N ASN A 23 -14.28 -21.78 17.31
CA ASN A 23 -15.42 -20.86 17.25
C ASN A 23 -15.53 -20.22 15.86
N SER A 24 -16.57 -20.59 15.11
CA SER A 24 -16.75 -20.14 13.73
C SER A 24 -17.06 -18.64 13.62
N LYS A 25 -17.81 -18.06 14.57
CA LYS A 25 -18.11 -16.63 14.60
C LYS A 25 -16.85 -15.79 14.81
N LEU A 26 -16.02 -16.19 15.77
CA LEU A 26 -14.73 -15.54 16.01
C LEU A 26 -13.80 -15.71 14.81
N GLY A 27 -13.73 -16.91 14.24
CA GLY A 27 -12.96 -17.17 13.03
C GLY A 27 -13.37 -16.27 11.86
N LYS A 28 -14.67 -16.08 11.65
CA LYS A 28 -15.20 -15.15 10.63
C LYS A 28 -14.79 -13.72 10.92
N LEU A 29 -14.90 -13.23 12.16
CA LEU A 29 -14.48 -11.87 12.53
C LEU A 29 -12.98 -11.64 12.29
N ILE A 30 -12.11 -12.59 12.70
CA ILE A 30 -10.66 -12.51 12.45
C ILE A 30 -10.37 -12.51 10.94
N SER A 31 -11.08 -13.32 10.16
CA SER A 31 -10.91 -13.32 8.71
C SER A 31 -11.28 -11.97 8.07
N ARG A 32 -12.27 -11.25 8.61
CA ARG A 32 -12.61 -9.89 8.16
C ARG A 32 -11.50 -8.90 8.45
N VAL A 33 -10.89 -8.98 9.63
CA VAL A 33 -9.72 -8.16 10.00
C VAL A 33 -8.57 -8.40 9.03
N HIS A 34 -8.30 -9.66 8.67
CA HIS A 34 -7.26 -9.98 7.69
C HIS A 34 -7.59 -9.39 6.30
N VAL A 35 -8.82 -9.60 5.79
CA VAL A 35 -9.23 -9.01 4.50
C VAL A 35 -9.12 -7.47 4.53
N CYS A 36 -9.52 -6.84 5.62
CA CYS A 36 -9.37 -5.41 5.86
C CYS A 36 -7.89 -4.99 5.78
N ALA A 37 -6.99 -5.73 6.43
CA ALA A 37 -5.55 -5.45 6.40
C ALA A 37 -4.97 -5.49 4.97
N ILE A 38 -5.41 -6.43 4.13
CA ILE A 38 -5.03 -6.50 2.71
C ILE A 38 -5.53 -5.27 1.95
N ARG A 39 -6.78 -4.86 2.21
CA ARG A 39 -7.41 -3.71 1.54
C ARG A 39 -6.77 -2.37 1.89
N ASN A 40 -6.07 -2.26 3.03
CA ASN A 40 -5.38 -1.03 3.41
C ASN A 40 -4.39 -0.53 2.34
N GLY A 41 -3.68 -1.45 1.66
CA GLY A 41 -2.77 -1.07 0.58
C GLY A 41 -3.49 -0.40 -0.60
N ASN A 42 -4.59 -1.00 -1.07
CA ASN A 42 -5.39 -0.45 -2.16
C ASN A 42 -6.06 0.88 -1.79
N GLU A 43 -6.51 1.01 -0.54
CA GLU A 43 -7.08 2.26 -0.06
C GLU A 43 -6.04 3.36 0.02
N LEU A 44 -4.83 3.05 0.52
CA LEU A 44 -3.73 4.00 0.55
C LEU A 44 -3.40 4.50 -0.87
N GLU A 45 -3.24 3.61 -1.85
CA GLU A 45 -2.99 4.00 -3.24
C GLU A 45 -4.11 4.94 -3.74
N SER A 46 -5.38 4.60 -3.49
CA SER A 46 -6.51 5.43 -3.90
C SER A 46 -6.54 6.79 -3.21
N LEU A 47 -6.19 6.86 -1.92
CA LEU A 47 -6.15 8.11 -1.16
C LEU A 47 -5.05 9.04 -1.72
N LEU A 48 -3.85 8.51 -1.95
CA LEU A 48 -2.76 9.29 -2.55
C LEU A 48 -3.11 9.74 -3.97
N ARG A 49 -3.74 8.86 -4.76
CA ARG A 49 -4.20 9.17 -6.12
C ARG A 49 -5.21 10.30 -6.15
N GLU A 50 -6.17 10.32 -5.24
CA GLU A 50 -7.17 11.40 -5.20
C GLU A 50 -6.62 12.70 -4.63
N ALA A 51 -5.65 12.63 -3.72
CA ALA A 51 -5.02 13.81 -3.14
C ALA A 51 -3.97 14.47 -4.05
N SER A 52 -3.31 13.72 -4.95
CA SER A 52 -2.22 14.25 -5.76
C SER A 52 -2.71 15.21 -6.87
N PRO A 53 -2.18 16.45 -6.94
CA PRO A 53 -2.52 17.41 -7.99
C PRO A 53 -1.85 17.10 -9.33
N TYR A 54 -0.87 16.20 -9.35
CA TYR A 54 -0.04 15.90 -10.54
C TYR A 54 -0.51 14.67 -11.31
N LYS A 55 -1.66 14.09 -10.92
CA LYS A 55 -2.20 12.85 -11.49
C LYS A 55 -2.47 12.97 -12.99
N VAL A 56 -1.88 12.07 -13.77
CA VAL A 56 -2.06 11.93 -15.22
C VAL A 56 -1.93 10.47 -15.67
N GLU A 57 -2.29 10.20 -16.91
CA GLU A 57 -2.05 8.92 -17.58
C GLU A 57 -0.56 8.68 -17.90
N LEU A 58 -0.16 7.40 -17.95
CA LEU A 58 1.25 7.00 -18.13
C LEU A 58 1.84 7.44 -19.49
N ASP A 59 1.05 7.49 -20.55
CA ASP A 59 1.49 7.96 -21.88
C ASP A 59 1.94 9.43 -21.82
N LYS A 60 1.21 10.28 -21.09
CA LYS A 60 1.60 11.68 -20.88
C LYS A 60 2.93 11.80 -20.16
N ILE A 61 3.19 10.91 -19.19
CA ILE A 61 4.49 10.83 -18.51
C ILE A 61 5.60 10.43 -19.49
N ILE A 62 5.37 9.40 -20.31
CA ILE A 62 6.37 8.95 -21.29
C ILE A 62 6.70 10.07 -22.28
N THR A 63 5.70 10.77 -22.81
CA THR A 63 5.90 11.91 -23.70
C THR A 63 6.67 13.04 -22.99
N ALA A 64 6.22 13.44 -21.81
CA ALA A 64 6.85 14.50 -21.04
C ALA A 64 8.33 14.19 -20.69
N ALA A 65 8.62 12.96 -20.29
CA ALA A 65 9.97 12.51 -19.98
C ALA A 65 10.85 12.31 -21.24
N THR A 66 10.25 12.06 -22.40
CA THR A 66 10.98 12.01 -23.68
C THR A 66 11.38 13.41 -24.13
N ASP A 67 10.43 14.35 -24.04
CA ASP A 67 10.59 15.74 -24.49
C ASP A 67 11.24 16.64 -23.43
N ARG A 68 11.52 16.11 -22.24
CA ARG A 68 12.01 16.85 -21.06
C ARG A 68 11.13 18.05 -20.70
N ASN A 69 9.82 17.83 -20.75
CA ASN A 69 8.83 18.81 -20.36
C ASN A 69 9.05 19.25 -18.88
N PRO A 70 8.84 20.52 -18.51
CA PRO A 70 9.08 20.99 -17.15
C PRO A 70 7.95 20.66 -16.15
N SER A 71 6.91 19.94 -16.58
CA SER A 71 5.77 19.61 -15.71
C SER A 71 6.06 18.39 -14.84
N HIS A 72 5.83 18.53 -13.54
CA HIS A 72 5.86 17.41 -12.60
C HIS A 72 4.59 16.58 -12.77
N LEU A 73 4.73 15.26 -12.96
CA LEU A 73 3.61 14.38 -13.34
C LEU A 73 3.66 13.05 -12.58
N VAL A 74 2.49 12.52 -12.22
CA VAL A 74 2.36 11.27 -11.44
C VAL A 74 1.30 10.35 -12.06
N ALA A 75 1.60 9.08 -12.23
CA ALA A 75 0.64 8.04 -12.61
C ALA A 75 0.59 6.96 -11.54
N PHE A 76 -0.61 6.59 -11.10
CA PHE A 76 -0.81 5.51 -10.13
C PHE A 76 -1.14 4.20 -10.84
N GLY A 77 -1.12 3.09 -10.11
CA GLY A 77 -1.40 1.74 -10.62
C GLY A 77 -2.71 1.65 -11.42
N THR A 78 -3.70 2.47 -11.07
CA THR A 78 -4.95 2.62 -11.84
C THR A 78 -4.72 3.14 -13.26
N GLU A 79 -3.98 4.22 -13.43
CA GLU A 79 -3.63 4.81 -14.73
C GLU A 79 -2.73 3.89 -15.55
N ILE A 80 -1.78 3.23 -14.88
CA ILE A 80 -0.86 2.25 -15.49
C ILE A 80 -1.64 1.05 -16.03
N ARG A 81 -2.63 0.53 -15.29
CA ARG A 81 -3.52 -0.56 -15.75
C ARG A 81 -4.39 -0.15 -16.94
N LYS A 82 -4.85 1.11 -17.01
CA LYS A 82 -5.59 1.62 -18.17
C LYS A 82 -4.71 1.60 -19.41
N PHE A 83 -3.46 2.08 -19.28
CA PHE A 83 -2.48 2.06 -20.36
C PHE A 83 -2.19 0.64 -20.88
N ARG A 84 -2.08 -0.34 -19.97
CA ARG A 84 -1.86 -1.76 -20.32
C ARG A 84 -2.95 -2.37 -21.22
N LYS A 85 -4.17 -1.80 -21.26
CA LYS A 85 -5.19 -2.25 -22.22
C LYS A 85 -4.77 -1.99 -23.68
N PHE A 86 -3.92 -1.00 -23.91
CA PHE A 86 -3.38 -0.64 -25.22
C PHE A 86 -1.99 -1.24 -25.46
N ILE A 87 -1.20 -1.43 -24.40
CA ILE A 87 0.10 -2.12 -24.45
C ILE A 87 0.09 -3.31 -23.46
N PRO A 88 -0.43 -4.49 -23.86
CA PRO A 88 -0.63 -5.64 -22.97
C PRO A 88 0.62 -6.13 -22.23
N ASP A 89 1.78 -5.96 -22.85
CA ASP A 89 3.09 -6.39 -22.32
C ASP A 89 3.72 -5.38 -21.35
N ALA A 90 3.12 -4.20 -21.17
CA ALA A 90 3.58 -3.23 -20.18
C ALA A 90 3.54 -3.87 -18.79
N PRO A 91 4.67 -3.91 -18.05
CA PRO A 91 4.67 -4.33 -16.65
C PRO A 91 3.79 -3.41 -15.80
N LEU A 92 3.46 -3.83 -14.59
CA LEU A 92 2.76 -3.01 -13.61
C LEU A 92 3.73 -2.58 -12.52
N THR A 93 3.44 -1.42 -11.94
CA THR A 93 4.02 -0.89 -10.69
C THR A 93 2.94 -0.05 -10.01
N ASP A 94 3.20 0.39 -8.78
CA ASP A 94 2.20 1.10 -7.97
C ASP A 94 2.16 2.61 -8.28
N VAL A 95 3.31 3.27 -8.44
CA VAL A 95 3.39 4.71 -8.78
C VAL A 95 4.56 4.99 -9.72
N VAL A 96 4.35 5.87 -10.70
CA VAL A 96 5.40 6.43 -11.56
C VAL A 96 5.38 7.95 -11.41
N VAL A 97 6.51 8.56 -11.08
CA VAL A 97 6.64 10.01 -10.97
C VAL A 97 7.70 10.53 -11.92
N TYR A 98 7.35 11.54 -12.71
CA TYR A 98 8.32 12.33 -13.47
C TYR A 98 8.63 13.62 -12.73
N ALA A 99 9.88 13.73 -12.28
CA ALA A 99 10.42 14.87 -11.57
C ALA A 99 11.41 15.63 -12.48
N PRO A 100 10.96 16.67 -13.19
CA PRO A 100 11.77 17.37 -14.19
C PRO A 100 12.96 18.12 -13.58
N ASP A 101 12.82 18.60 -12.35
CA ASP A 101 13.88 19.25 -11.56
C ASP A 101 15.07 18.32 -11.29
N LYS A 102 14.82 17.02 -11.20
CA LYS A 102 15.83 15.97 -11.03
C LYS A 102 16.23 15.31 -12.34
N ASN A 103 15.52 15.62 -13.43
CA ASN A 103 15.65 14.94 -14.72
C ASN A 103 15.57 13.41 -14.56
N GLU A 104 14.54 12.96 -13.84
CA GLU A 104 14.40 11.59 -13.36
C GLU A 104 12.94 11.09 -13.39
N LEU A 105 12.77 9.80 -13.68
CA LEU A 105 11.58 9.01 -13.43
C LEU A 105 11.77 8.12 -12.21
N PHE A 106 10.86 8.23 -11.26
CA PHE A 106 10.77 7.41 -10.05
C PHE A 106 9.73 6.32 -10.28
N ILE A 107 10.16 5.06 -10.23
CA ILE A 107 9.29 3.88 -10.25
C ILE A 107 9.14 3.40 -8.81
N VAL A 108 7.98 3.57 -8.20
CA VAL A 108 7.80 3.33 -6.76
C VAL A 108 6.85 2.16 -6.53
N GLU A 109 7.34 1.14 -5.84
CA GLU A 109 6.52 0.10 -5.23
C GLU A 109 6.03 0.61 -3.86
N LEU A 110 4.73 0.76 -3.69
CA LEU A 110 4.13 1.40 -2.51
C LEU A 110 3.55 0.37 -1.58
N LYS A 111 4.04 0.32 -0.34
CA LYS A 111 3.54 -0.57 0.69
C LYS A 111 3.12 0.18 1.93
N ASP A 112 2.09 -0.35 2.57
CA ASP A 112 1.55 0.26 3.78
C ASP A 112 2.45 0.08 5.01
N GLY A 113 3.14 -1.05 5.11
CA GLY A 113 4.07 -1.38 6.19
C GLY A 113 5.47 -1.71 5.68
N ASP A 114 6.36 -2.12 6.57
CA ASP A 114 7.80 -2.31 6.30
C ASP A 114 8.27 -3.76 6.49
N THR A 115 7.49 -4.64 7.12
CA THR A 115 7.92 -6.00 7.43
C THR A 115 7.51 -6.98 6.34
N PHE A 116 8.50 -7.46 5.58
CA PHE A 116 8.29 -8.37 4.45
C PHE A 116 8.96 -9.71 4.70
N ASP A 117 8.33 -10.80 4.26
CA ASP A 117 9.04 -12.06 4.07
C ASP A 117 9.98 -11.94 2.86
N THR A 118 11.02 -12.76 2.84
CA THR A 118 12.07 -12.68 1.81
C THR A 118 11.52 -12.87 0.40
N LYS A 119 10.56 -13.78 0.19
CA LYS A 119 10.00 -14.05 -1.14
C LYS A 119 9.20 -12.85 -1.65
N LYS A 120 8.46 -12.22 -0.75
CA LYS A 120 7.72 -11.00 -1.09
C LYS A 120 8.69 -9.89 -1.45
N ALA A 121 9.71 -9.62 -0.63
CA ALA A 121 10.71 -8.59 -0.93
C ALA A 121 11.42 -8.82 -2.29
N ASP A 122 11.77 -10.07 -2.61
CA ASP A 122 12.35 -10.44 -3.93
C ASP A 122 11.37 -10.16 -5.08
N GLY A 123 10.08 -10.46 -4.90
CA GLY A 123 9.03 -10.20 -5.88
C GLY A 123 8.78 -8.71 -6.14
N GLU A 124 8.83 -7.88 -5.11
CA GLU A 124 8.68 -6.42 -5.25
C GLU A 124 9.88 -5.84 -6.02
N LEU A 125 11.11 -6.25 -5.69
CA LEU A 125 12.32 -5.83 -6.41
C LEU A 125 12.28 -6.24 -7.88
N ALA A 126 11.87 -7.48 -8.17
CA ALA A 126 11.77 -7.97 -9.54
C ALA A 126 10.73 -7.18 -10.35
N SER A 127 9.59 -6.84 -9.74
CA SER A 127 8.53 -6.05 -10.39
C SER A 127 9.01 -4.63 -10.73
N ALA A 128 9.62 -3.95 -9.75
CA ALA A 128 10.15 -2.60 -9.91
C ALA A 128 11.23 -2.54 -11.01
N LYS A 129 12.19 -3.48 -10.98
CA LYS A 129 13.25 -3.60 -12.00
C LYS A 129 12.66 -3.86 -13.39
N LYS A 130 11.71 -4.79 -13.49
CA LYS A 130 11.06 -5.12 -14.76
C LYS A 130 10.37 -3.91 -15.37
N PHE A 131 9.67 -3.10 -14.58
CA PHE A 131 9.05 -1.87 -15.07
C PHE A 131 10.10 -0.84 -15.48
N ALA A 132 11.13 -0.62 -14.66
CA ALA A 132 12.22 0.31 -14.94
C ALA A 132 12.94 -0.04 -16.25
N ASP A 133 13.27 -1.32 -16.46
CA ASP A 133 13.94 -1.80 -17.68
C ASP A 133 13.04 -1.65 -18.92
N TRP A 134 11.73 -1.83 -18.75
CA TRP A 134 10.76 -1.63 -19.83
C TRP A 134 10.63 -0.15 -20.21
N ILE A 135 10.58 0.78 -19.25
CA ILE A 135 10.35 2.20 -19.54
C ILE A 135 11.62 2.94 -19.96
N ARG A 136 12.80 2.52 -19.50
CA ARG A 136 14.10 3.18 -19.80
C ARG A 136 14.36 3.46 -21.28
N PRO A 137 14.16 2.53 -22.24
CA PRO A 137 14.39 2.82 -23.65
C PRO A 137 13.33 3.73 -24.29
N ARG A 138 12.29 4.14 -23.55
CA ARG A 138 11.15 4.92 -24.04
C ARG A 138 11.20 6.39 -23.60
N VAL A 139 12.23 6.80 -22.87
CA VAL A 139 12.33 8.13 -22.26
C VAL A 139 13.76 8.68 -22.37
N SER A 140 13.92 10.00 -22.20
CA SER A 140 15.21 10.71 -22.35
C SER A 140 15.82 11.18 -21.02
N VAL A 141 15.34 10.63 -19.90
CA VAL A 141 15.71 10.97 -18.52
C VAL A 141 16.23 9.75 -17.76
N SER A 142 16.83 9.98 -16.59
CA SER A 142 17.24 8.87 -15.73
C SER A 142 16.02 8.11 -15.20
N VAL A 143 16.14 6.80 -15.01
CA VAL A 143 15.04 5.96 -14.50
C VAL A 143 15.56 5.16 -13.32
N ASN A 144 15.03 5.46 -12.14
CA ASN A 144 15.35 4.76 -10.90
C ASN A 144 14.08 4.17 -10.29
N TYR A 145 14.28 3.13 -9.47
CA TYR A 145 13.19 2.45 -8.80
C TYR A 145 13.40 2.46 -7.29
N TYR A 146 12.28 2.53 -6.58
CA TYR A 146 12.24 2.76 -5.15
C TYR A 146 11.19 1.86 -4.51
N PHE A 147 11.46 1.49 -3.26
CA PHE A 147 10.49 0.86 -2.39
C PHE A 147 10.02 1.87 -1.34
N CYS A 148 8.72 2.15 -1.30
CA CYS A 148 8.13 3.02 -0.30
C CYS A 148 7.43 2.21 0.80
N SER A 149 7.76 2.50 2.05
CA SER A 149 6.98 2.05 3.20
C SER A 149 6.32 3.24 3.87
N PHE A 150 5.02 3.38 3.68
CA PHE A 150 4.30 4.63 3.95
C PHE A 150 4.26 5.00 5.45
N ASN A 151 4.12 4.01 6.33
CA ASN A 151 4.03 4.25 7.77
C ASN A 151 5.39 4.11 8.49
N GLN A 152 6.50 3.94 7.77
CA GLN A 152 7.84 3.87 8.35
C GLN A 152 8.60 5.17 8.08
N ASN A 153 9.14 5.77 9.15
CA ASN A 153 9.79 7.08 9.12
C ASN A 153 11.34 6.99 9.06
N SER A 154 11.91 5.79 9.09
CA SER A 154 13.36 5.57 8.96
C SER A 154 13.65 4.69 7.76
N ARG A 155 14.44 5.21 6.82
CA ARG A 155 14.90 4.46 5.64
C ARG A 155 15.66 3.19 6.05
N GLU A 156 16.45 3.24 7.12
CA GLU A 156 17.20 2.09 7.64
C GLU A 156 16.27 0.97 8.11
N LYS A 157 15.17 1.32 8.80
CA LYS A 157 14.15 0.36 9.20
C LYS A 157 13.44 -0.24 7.99
N ILE A 158 13.20 0.55 6.95
CA ILE A 158 12.64 0.04 5.67
C ILE A 158 13.60 -0.98 5.06
N VAL A 159 14.88 -0.62 4.90
CA VAL A 159 15.93 -1.51 4.35
C VAL A 159 15.99 -2.83 5.13
N PHE A 160 15.98 -2.76 6.46
CA PHE A 160 15.96 -3.95 7.31
C PHE A 160 14.68 -4.78 7.11
N GLY A 161 13.53 -4.12 7.05
CA GLY A 161 12.22 -4.72 6.86
C GLY A 161 12.06 -5.46 5.53
N VAL A 162 12.66 -4.92 4.45
CA VAL A 162 12.74 -5.57 3.13
C VAL A 162 13.95 -6.48 2.96
N LYS A 163 14.56 -6.93 4.08
CA LYS A 163 15.67 -7.90 4.10
C LYS A 163 16.86 -7.48 3.22
N GLN A 164 17.15 -6.18 3.21
CA GLN A 164 18.26 -5.56 2.48
C GLN A 164 18.21 -5.79 0.96
N ARG A 165 17.02 -6.03 0.39
CA ARG A 165 16.84 -6.17 -1.07
C ARG A 165 16.88 -4.84 -1.82
N PHE A 166 16.59 -3.76 -1.11
CA PHE A 166 16.74 -2.40 -1.59
C PHE A 166 17.83 -1.71 -0.78
N GLY A 167 18.66 -0.91 -1.45
CA GLY A 167 19.61 -0.01 -0.79
C GLY A 167 18.91 1.15 -0.08
N VAL A 168 19.63 1.86 0.80
CA VAL A 168 19.09 3.04 1.52
C VAL A 168 18.72 4.20 0.59
N ASP A 169 19.39 4.27 -0.55
CA ASP A 169 19.15 5.16 -1.68
C ASP A 169 17.95 4.73 -2.54
N GLN A 170 17.50 3.48 -2.41
CA GLN A 170 16.38 2.89 -3.15
C GLN A 170 15.12 2.73 -2.29
N VAL A 171 15.05 3.40 -1.14
CA VAL A 171 13.86 3.39 -0.27
C VAL A 171 13.36 4.81 -0.02
N LEU A 172 12.04 4.92 0.15
CA LEU A 172 11.35 6.14 0.51
C LEU A 172 10.46 5.90 1.74
N THR A 173 10.42 6.86 2.64
CA THR A 173 9.38 6.97 3.66
C THR A 173 8.09 7.50 3.02
N GLY A 174 6.96 7.35 3.73
CA GLY A 174 5.69 7.91 3.27
C GLY A 174 5.72 9.43 3.11
N ALA A 175 6.41 10.14 4.00
CA ALA A 175 6.57 11.59 3.93
C ALA A 175 7.32 12.01 2.66
N GLU A 176 8.43 11.34 2.35
CA GLU A 176 9.23 11.62 1.14
C GLU A 176 8.45 11.31 -0.15
N LEU A 177 7.64 10.24 -0.17
CA LEU A 177 6.75 9.98 -1.30
C LEU A 177 5.70 11.09 -1.42
N CYS A 178 5.08 11.50 -0.31
CA CYS A 178 4.08 12.56 -0.27
C CYS A 178 4.62 13.90 -0.80
N ASP A 179 5.83 14.28 -0.39
CA ASP A 179 6.51 15.46 -0.91
C ASP A 179 6.73 15.34 -2.42
N LEU A 180 7.14 14.16 -2.89
CA LEU A 180 7.35 13.89 -4.31
C LEU A 180 6.05 13.99 -5.13
N ILE A 181 4.90 13.57 -4.60
CA ILE A 181 3.62 13.58 -5.34
C ILE A 181 2.72 14.79 -5.03
N GLY A 182 3.21 15.76 -4.24
CA GLY A 182 2.48 16.98 -3.88
C GLY A 182 1.29 16.74 -2.94
N VAL A 183 1.40 15.81 -2.01
CA VAL A 183 0.34 15.42 -1.05
C VAL A 183 0.75 15.76 0.38
N ASP A 184 -0.18 16.27 1.20
CA ASP A 184 0.04 16.47 2.63
C ASP A 184 0.03 15.13 3.39
N TYR A 185 1.21 14.66 3.79
CA TYR A 185 1.39 13.42 4.55
C TYR A 185 0.60 13.42 5.88
N THR A 186 0.55 14.56 6.57
CA THR A 186 -0.12 14.66 7.87
C THR A 186 -1.64 14.53 7.70
N ALA A 187 -2.20 15.18 6.67
CA ALA A 187 -3.62 15.06 6.36
C ALA A 187 -4.01 13.59 6.05
N ILE A 188 -3.21 12.88 5.25
CA ILE A 188 -3.45 11.46 4.96
C ILE A 188 -3.37 10.62 6.24
N ARG A 189 -2.37 10.84 7.10
CA ARG A 189 -2.23 10.10 8.36
C ARG A 189 -3.44 10.31 9.29
N LEU A 190 -3.85 11.57 9.48
CA LEU A 190 -5.00 11.92 10.35
C LEU A 190 -6.30 11.28 9.85
N HIS A 191 -6.59 11.38 8.56
CA HIS A 191 -7.76 10.73 7.96
C HIS A 191 -7.75 9.21 8.19
N ARG A 192 -6.57 8.59 8.10
CA ARG A 192 -6.42 7.16 8.36
C ARG A 192 -6.62 6.80 9.84
N GLU A 193 -6.20 7.65 10.77
CA GLU A 193 -6.37 7.46 12.23
C GLU A 193 -7.84 7.48 12.66
N GLU A 194 -8.67 8.33 12.04
CA GLU A 194 -10.13 8.33 12.27
C GLU A 194 -10.73 6.96 11.95
N HIS A 195 -10.37 6.37 10.81
CA HIS A 195 -10.84 5.04 10.44
C HIS A 195 -10.26 3.93 11.34
N GLN A 196 -9.09 4.13 11.96
CA GLN A 196 -8.59 3.19 12.97
C GLN A 196 -9.47 3.20 14.22
N ALA A 197 -9.97 4.36 14.65
CA ALA A 197 -10.89 4.46 15.77
C ALA A 197 -12.19 3.71 15.49
N ALA A 198 -12.79 3.93 14.32
CA ALA A 198 -13.98 3.21 13.88
C ALA A 198 -13.75 1.68 13.83
N ASN A 199 -12.59 1.25 13.33
CA ASN A 199 -12.23 -0.17 13.32
C ASN A 199 -12.10 -0.78 14.72
N ARG A 200 -11.50 -0.06 15.67
CA ARG A 200 -11.39 -0.55 17.06
C ARG A 200 -12.77 -0.74 17.68
N GLU A 201 -13.63 0.27 17.55
CA GLU A 201 -14.99 0.22 18.07
C GLU A 201 -15.80 -0.92 17.45
N TYR A 202 -15.80 -1.02 16.11
CA TYR A 202 -16.47 -2.10 15.39
C TYR A 202 -15.97 -3.47 15.85
N PHE A 203 -14.65 -3.67 15.92
CA PHE A 203 -14.07 -4.95 16.30
C PHE A 203 -14.47 -5.37 17.72
N VAL A 204 -14.38 -4.47 18.70
CA VAL A 204 -14.78 -4.75 20.09
C VAL A 204 -16.27 -5.06 20.17
N ASN A 205 -17.11 -4.28 19.50
CA ASN A 205 -18.56 -4.51 19.47
C ASN A 205 -18.91 -5.88 18.88
N GLN A 206 -18.29 -6.26 17.76
CA GLN A 206 -18.50 -7.59 17.16
C GLN A 206 -17.94 -8.72 18.04
N LEU A 207 -16.81 -8.50 18.70
CA LEU A 207 -16.21 -9.48 19.60
C LEU A 207 -17.12 -9.77 20.80
N LEU A 208 -17.69 -8.73 21.42
CA LEU A 208 -18.61 -8.84 22.55
C LEU A 208 -19.98 -9.38 22.17
N GLN A 209 -20.34 -9.43 20.88
CA GLN A 209 -21.56 -10.12 20.41
C GLN A 209 -21.42 -11.64 20.40
N ILE A 210 -20.20 -12.19 20.58
CA ILE A 210 -19.96 -13.63 20.67
C ILE A 210 -20.13 -14.07 22.13
N PRO A 211 -21.16 -14.87 22.49
CA PRO A 211 -21.50 -15.15 23.88
C PRO A 211 -20.36 -15.78 24.69
N GLU A 212 -19.65 -16.74 24.10
CA GLU A 212 -18.54 -17.42 24.77
C GLU A 212 -17.39 -16.46 25.09
N ILE A 213 -17.13 -15.50 24.19
CA ILE A 213 -16.07 -14.50 24.38
C ILE A 213 -16.49 -13.46 25.40
N ARG A 214 -17.74 -12.97 25.34
CA ARG A 214 -18.27 -12.04 26.33
C ARG A 214 -18.11 -12.61 27.74
N LYS A 215 -18.51 -13.86 27.95
CA LYS A 215 -18.37 -14.55 29.23
C LYS A 215 -16.91 -14.59 29.71
N VAL A 216 -15.97 -14.96 28.84
CA VAL A 216 -14.53 -14.98 29.17
C VAL A 216 -14.01 -13.59 29.55
N VAL A 217 -14.46 -12.54 28.87
CA VAL A 217 -14.07 -11.16 29.18
C VAL A 217 -14.65 -10.72 30.53
N GLU A 218 -15.93 -10.97 30.78
CA GLU A 218 -16.59 -10.67 32.05
C GLU A 218 -15.88 -11.36 33.22
N GLU A 219 -15.59 -12.66 33.09
CA GLU A 219 -14.85 -13.43 34.11
C GLU A 219 -13.47 -12.84 34.39
N LYS A 220 -12.75 -12.38 33.35
CA LYS A 220 -11.42 -11.77 33.51
C LYS A 220 -11.44 -10.38 34.14
N LEU A 221 -12.49 -9.59 33.90
CA LEU A 221 -12.64 -8.25 34.50
C LEU A 221 -13.07 -8.30 35.96
N HIS A 222 -13.71 -9.39 36.38
CA HIS A 222 -14.15 -9.60 37.76
C HIS A 222 -13.25 -10.57 38.55
N ALA A 223 -12.14 -11.02 37.94
CA ALA A 223 -11.12 -11.79 38.63
C ALA A 223 -10.32 -10.85 39.57
N PRO A 224 -10.13 -11.23 40.85
CA PRO A 224 -9.40 -10.42 41.83
C PRO A 224 -7.91 -10.24 41.50
#